data_AF-A0A157NLV3-F1
#
_entry.id   AF-A0A157NLV3-F1
#
_cell.length_a   1.000
_cell.length_b   1.000
_cell.length_c   1.000
_cell.angle_alpha   90.00
_cell.angle_beta   90.00
_cell.angle_gamma   90.00
#
_symmetry.space_group_name_H-M   'P 1'
#
loop_
_entity.id
_entity.type
_entity.pdbx_description
1 polymer ?
#
loop_
_entity_poly.entity_id
_entity_poly.type
_entity_poly.pdbx_seq_one_letter_code
_entity_poly.pdbx_strand_id
1 'polypeptide(L)' 'MNARDIAVKALDIAGDICIYTNHNHTIEELTSKA' A
#
# COMPACT_ATOMS: atom_id res chain seq x y z
N MET A 1 7.84 -10.32 4.30
CA MET A 1 7.21 -9.24 3.52
C MET A 1 6.61 -9.85 2.26
N ASN A 2 5.28 -9.94 2.21
CA ASN A 2 4.54 -10.33 1.00
C ASN A 2 4.15 -9.08 0.18
N ALA A 3 3.48 -9.26 -0.97
CA ALA A 3 3.10 -8.14 -1.85
C ALA A 3 2.23 -7.09 -1.15
N ARG A 4 1.31 -7.53 -0.29
CA ARG A 4 0.47 -6.67 0.54
C ARG A 4 1.30 -5.82 1.50
N ASP A 5 2.23 -6.44 2.24
CA ASP A 5 3.09 -5.76 3.22
C ASP A 5 3.91 -4.66 2.54
N ILE A 6 4.41 -4.94 1.33
CA ILE A 6 5.16 -3.96 0.52
C ILE A 6 4.25 -2.80 0.12
N ALA A 7 3.06 -3.09 -0.40
CA ALA A 7 2.11 -2.06 -0.85
C ALA A 7 1.69 -1.12 0.30
N VAL A 8 1.36 -1.69 1.47
CA VAL A 8 1.02 -0.90 2.66
C VAL A 8 2.19 -0.02 3.06
N LYS A 9 3.40 -0.59 3.19
CA LYS A 9 4.56 0.19 3.66
C LYS A 9 4.95 1.30 2.70
N ALA A 10 4.83 1.06 1.39
CA ALA A 10 5.11 2.07 0.38
C ALA A 10 4.10 3.23 0.42
N LEU A 11 2.81 2.92 0.59
CA LEU A 11 1.76 3.92 0.69
C LEU A 11 1.85 4.75 1.98
N ASP A 12 2.24 4.14 3.10
CA ASP A 12 2.52 4.86 4.35
C ASP A 12 3.62 5.92 4.15
N ILE A 13 4.74 5.52 3.53
CA ILE A 13 5.85 6.43 3.21
C ILE A 13 5.39 7.55 2.26
N ALA A 14 4.53 7.23 1.30
CA ALA A 14 3.97 8.23 0.40
C ALA A 14 3.07 9.25 1.13
N GLY A 15 2.33 8.80 2.16
CA GLY A 15 1.54 9.67 3.04
C GLY A 15 2.40 10.65 3.86
N ASP A 16 3.61 10.25 4.24
CA ASP A 16 4.54 11.12 4.96
C ASP A 16 5.17 12.23 4.08
N ILE A 17 5.22 12.04 2.75
CA ILE A 17 5.97 12.91 1.82
C ILE A 17 5.05 13.76 0.92
N CYS A 18 4.00 13.16 0.36
CA CYS A 18 3.18 13.79 -0.66
C CYS A 18 1.97 14.49 -0.03
N ILE A 19 1.86 15.81 -0.19
CA ILE A 19 0.79 16.63 0.41
C ILE A 19 -0.64 16.23 0.00
N TYR A 20 -0.80 15.47 -1.09
CA TYR A 20 -2.08 14.99 -1.60
C TYR A 20 -2.34 13.50 -1.34
N THR A 21 -1.42 12.82 -0.65
CA THR A 21 -1.58 11.43 -0.24
C THR A 21 -1.76 11.38 1.28
N ASN A 22 -2.77 10.67 1.76
CA ASN A 22 -3.02 10.47 3.20
C ASN A 22 -2.73 9.02 3.60
N HIS A 23 -2.84 8.68 4.89
CA HIS A 23 -2.59 7.32 5.41
C HIS A 23 -3.80 6.37 5.31
N ASN A 24 -4.91 6.79 4.71
CA ASN A 24 -6.15 6.04 4.70
C ASN A 24 -6.27 5.24 3.40
N HIS A 25 -5.65 4.06 3.37
CA HIS A 25 -5.57 3.23 2.17
C HIS A 25 -6.58 2.09 2.19
N THR A 26 -7.16 1.79 1.02
CA THR A 26 -7.88 0.54 0.75
C THR A 26 -6.94 -0.37 -0.04
N ILE A 27 -6.69 -1.59 0.45
CA ILE A 27 -5.74 -2.53 -0.14
C ILE A 27 -6.53 -3.72 -0.68
N GLU A 28 -6.53 -3.85 -2.00
CA GLU A 28 -7.15 -4.95 -2.72
C GLU A 28 -6.09 -5.95 -3.18
N GLU A 29 -6.41 -7.23 -3.14
CA GLU A 29 -5.49 -8.32 -3.50
C GLU A 29 -6.13 -9.27 -4.49
N LEU A 30 -5.31 -9.77 -5.42
CA LEU A 30 -5.72 -10.85 -6.32
C LEU A 30 -5.27 -12.18 -5.72
N THR A 31 -6.15 -13.18 -5.75
CA THR A 31 -5.74 -14.56 -5.45
C THR A 31 -4.73 -15.02 -6.50
N SER A 32 -3.58 -15.54 -6.06
CA SER A 32 -2.60 -16.14 -6.97
C SER A 32 -3.27 -17.26 -7.78
N LYS A 33 -3.36 -17.10 -9.11
CA LYS A 33 -3.74 -18.20 -10.00
C LYS A 33 -2.47 -18.99 -10.31
N ALA A 34 -2.43 -20.24 -9.88
CA ALA A 34 -1.44 -21.22 -10.31
C ALA A 34 -1.74 -21.68 -11.75
#